data_AF-L8WLL1-F1
#
_entry.id   AF-L8WLL1-F1
#
_cell.length_a   1.000
_cell.length_b   1.000
_cell.length_c   1.000
_cell.angle_alpha   90.00
_cell.angle_beta   90.00
_cell.angle_gamma   90.00
#
_symmetry.space_group_name_H-M   'P 1'
#
loop_
_entity.id
_entity.type
_entity.pdbx_description
1 polymer ?
#
loop_
_entity_poly.entity_id
_entity_poly.type
_entity_poly.pdbx_seq_one_letter_code
_entity_poly.pdbx_strand_id
1 'polypeptide(L)'
;MSTTGDGSRSFSAALAQEETRLSAEYPKHEDIPTCMSHLDEFFRSLGPQFKAMYRHGTLAVCQPKFEEFKFCLSIKMLEPEERRKAWIRRRAEWWASRRVGKSRYSEPLQNFPPPPILSPDPVPENTAAAETGCSGTLHAKHVEPAQLGPQNGKLMGFE
;
A
#
# COMPACT_ATOMS: atom_id res chain seq x y z
N MET A 1 22.27 4.94 -18.90
CA MET A 1 23.02 3.96 -18.06
C MET A 1 22.19 3.70 -16.81
N SER A 2 21.92 2.43 -16.53
CA SER A 2 20.77 1.94 -15.76
C SER A 2 20.99 1.95 -14.23
N THR A 3 20.08 2.58 -13.48
CA THR A 3 20.04 2.54 -12.00
C THR A 3 19.14 1.41 -11.45
N THR A 4 18.65 0.50 -12.30
CA THR A 4 17.70 -0.55 -11.91
C THR A 4 18.27 -1.62 -10.95
N GLY A 5 19.60 -1.70 -10.81
CA GLY A 5 20.26 -2.71 -9.97
C GLY A 5 20.41 -2.37 -8.49
N ASP A 6 20.27 -1.11 -8.09
CA ASP A 6 20.44 -0.68 -6.69
C ASP A 6 19.13 -0.77 -5.89
N GLY A 7 18.02 -0.42 -6.54
CA GLY A 7 16.67 -0.55 -5.96
C GLY A 7 16.27 -2.00 -5.67
N SER A 8 16.69 -2.97 -6.50
CA SER A 8 16.35 -4.38 -6.30
C SER A 8 17.13 -5.01 -5.14
N ARG A 9 18.41 -4.65 -4.96
CA ARG A 9 19.24 -5.13 -3.84
C ARG A 9 18.76 -4.57 -2.52
N SER A 10 18.50 -3.26 -2.45
CA SER A 10 17.95 -2.62 -1.25
C SER A 10 16.56 -3.17 -0.89
N PHE A 11 15.71 -3.44 -1.89
CA PHE A 11 14.44 -4.12 -1.68
C PHE A 11 14.60 -5.54 -1.14
N SER A 12 15.48 -6.37 -1.72
CA SER A 12 15.71 -7.73 -1.21
C SER A 12 16.24 -7.77 0.22
N ALA A 13 17.10 -6.83 0.60
CA ALA A 13 17.61 -6.72 1.97
C ALA A 13 16.50 -6.30 2.94
N ALA A 14 15.65 -5.34 2.54
CA ALA A 14 14.51 -4.91 3.34
C ALA A 14 13.48 -6.04 3.51
N LEU A 15 13.25 -6.86 2.49
CA LEU A 15 12.38 -8.04 2.58
C LEU A 15 12.86 -9.02 3.65
N ALA A 16 14.14 -9.42 3.60
CA ALA A 16 14.70 -10.39 4.54
C ALA A 16 14.64 -9.90 6.00
N GLN A 17 14.86 -8.59 6.21
CA GLN A 17 14.72 -7.97 7.52
C GLN A 17 13.27 -8.02 8.03
N GLU A 18 12.30 -7.71 7.17
CA GLU A 18 10.88 -7.73 7.53
C GLU A 18 10.34 -9.15 7.75
N GLU A 19 10.76 -10.12 6.94
CA GLU A 19 10.39 -11.52 7.15
C GLU A 19 10.89 -12.02 8.52
N THR A 20 12.14 -11.73 8.86
CA THR A 20 12.71 -12.10 10.16
C THR A 20 11.91 -11.46 11.30
N ARG A 21 11.62 -10.15 11.20
CA ARG A 21 10.84 -9.43 12.21
C ARG A 21 9.42 -9.98 12.35
N LEU A 22 8.71 -10.16 11.24
CA LEU A 22 7.33 -10.66 11.23
C LEU A 22 7.23 -12.11 11.68
N SER A 23 8.24 -12.94 11.38
CA SER A 23 8.28 -14.32 11.86
C SER A 23 8.46 -14.42 13.37
N ALA A 24 9.17 -13.46 13.99
CA ALA A 24 9.33 -13.37 15.43
C ALA A 24 8.06 -12.86 16.13
N GLU A 25 7.33 -11.94 15.49
CA GLU A 25 6.10 -11.36 16.04
C GLU A 25 4.88 -12.29 15.89
N TYR A 26 4.83 -13.09 14.81
CA TYR A 26 3.77 -14.07 14.56
C TYR A 26 4.33 -15.50 14.54
N PRO A 27 4.67 -16.06 15.73
CA PRO A 27 5.24 -17.39 15.83
C PRO A 27 4.22 -18.49 15.52
N LYS A 28 2.95 -18.30 15.91
CA LYS A 28 1.88 -19.29 15.73
C LYS A 28 0.99 -18.93 14.54
N HIS A 29 0.29 -19.93 14.01
CA HIS A 29 -0.68 -19.75 12.93
C HIS A 29 -2.02 -19.13 13.41
N GLU A 30 -2.29 -19.16 14.72
CA GLU A 30 -3.51 -18.60 15.34
C GLU A 30 -3.47 -17.07 15.43
N ASP A 31 -2.28 -16.48 15.48
CA ASP A 31 -2.09 -15.02 15.58
C ASP A 31 -2.37 -14.29 14.25
N ILE A 32 -2.71 -15.04 13.19
CA ILE A 32 -2.95 -14.52 11.85
C ILE A 32 -4.43 -14.20 11.68
N PRO A 33 -4.77 -13.03 11.13
CA PRO A 33 -6.16 -12.67 10.89
C PRO A 33 -6.85 -13.66 9.95
N THR A 34 -8.11 -13.96 10.27
CA THR A 34 -8.96 -14.79 9.40
C THR A 34 -9.44 -14.00 8.19
N CYS A 35 -9.87 -14.69 7.12
CA CYS A 35 -10.40 -14.00 5.95
C CYS A 35 -11.66 -13.18 6.26
N MET A 36 -12.44 -13.59 7.26
CA MET A 36 -13.59 -12.81 7.71
C MET A 36 -13.15 -11.49 8.35
N SER A 37 -12.07 -11.50 9.14
CA SER A 37 -11.50 -10.27 9.71
C SER A 37 -11.08 -9.27 8.63
N HIS A 38 -10.50 -9.74 7.51
CA HIS A 38 -10.17 -8.87 6.37
C HIS A 38 -11.42 -8.35 5.64
N LEU A 39 -12.47 -9.16 5.54
CA LEU A 39 -13.73 -8.77 4.95
C LEU A 39 -14.47 -7.72 5.79
N ASP A 40 -14.52 -7.92 7.11
CA ASP A 40 -15.12 -6.98 8.06
C ASP A 40 -14.39 -5.64 8.02
N GLU A 41 -13.06 -5.65 7.98
CA GLU A 41 -12.25 -4.45 7.82
C GLU A 41 -12.54 -3.72 6.50
N PHE A 42 -12.73 -4.46 5.40
CA PHE A 42 -13.15 -3.88 4.13
C PHE A 42 -14.51 -3.20 4.26
N PHE A 43 -15.52 -3.85 4.84
CA PHE A 43 -16.85 -3.24 5.04
C PHE A 43 -16.81 -2.03 5.99
N ARG A 44 -16.01 -2.10 7.07
CA ARG A 44 -15.78 -0.96 7.97
C ARG A 44 -15.18 0.24 7.23
N SER A 45 -14.28 -0.02 6.28
CA SER A 45 -13.68 1.03 5.47
C SER A 45 -14.64 1.67 4.48
N LEU A 46 -15.73 1.01 4.08
CA LEU A 46 -16.70 1.54 3.12
C LEU A 46 -17.61 2.64 3.70
N GLY A 47 -17.93 2.59 5.00
CA GLY A 47 -18.80 3.58 5.65
C GLY A 47 -18.35 5.04 5.44
N PRO A 48 -17.08 5.39 5.73
CA PRO A 48 -16.52 6.70 5.42
C PRO A 48 -16.52 7.04 3.92
N GLN A 49 -16.39 6.05 3.03
CA GLN A 49 -16.38 6.27 1.58
C GLN A 49 -17.75 6.67 1.05
N PHE A 50 -18.83 6.10 1.59
CA PHE A 50 -20.18 6.54 1.24
C PHE A 50 -20.42 8.00 1.67
N LYS A 51 -19.89 8.40 2.83
CA LYS A 51 -19.95 9.80 3.28
C LYS A 51 -19.11 10.72 2.40
N ALA A 52 -17.92 10.29 1.98
CA ALA A 52 -17.07 11.05 1.07
C ALA A 52 -17.68 11.16 -0.34
N MET A 53 -18.32 10.09 -0.84
CA MET A 53 -19.08 10.10 -2.08
C MET A 53 -20.23 11.12 -2.02
N TYR A 54 -21.02 11.09 -0.95
CA TYR A 54 -22.14 12.03 -0.79
C TYR A 54 -21.67 13.49 -0.69
N ARG A 55 -20.54 13.76 -0.02
CA ARG A 55 -20.03 15.14 0.19
C ARG A 55 -19.19 15.68 -0.96
N HIS A 56 -18.38 14.84 -1.58
CA HIS A 56 -17.33 15.25 -2.52
C HIS A 56 -17.45 14.59 -3.90
N GLY A 57 -18.38 13.65 -4.11
CA GLY A 57 -18.55 12.94 -5.38
C GLY A 57 -17.40 11.98 -5.73
N THR A 58 -16.48 11.72 -4.80
CA THR A 58 -15.29 10.88 -5.02
C THR A 58 -15.37 9.60 -4.20
N LEU A 59 -15.12 8.44 -4.83
CA LEU A 59 -14.77 7.21 -4.09
C LEU A 59 -13.27 7.23 -3.82
N ALA A 60 -12.85 7.14 -2.56
CA ALA A 60 -11.48 6.75 -2.31
C ALA A 60 -11.31 5.24 -2.58
N VAL A 61 -10.14 4.87 -3.08
CA VAL A 61 -9.90 3.53 -3.63
C VAL A 61 -9.61 2.55 -2.50
N CYS A 62 -10.60 1.74 -2.12
CA CYS A 62 -10.45 0.66 -1.12
C CYS A 62 -9.90 -0.66 -1.67
N GLN A 63 -9.41 -0.67 -2.91
CA GLN A 63 -8.77 -1.83 -3.53
C GLN A 63 -7.73 -2.54 -2.65
N PRO A 64 -6.78 -1.85 -1.96
CA PRO A 64 -5.76 -2.58 -1.20
C PRO A 64 -6.34 -3.46 -0.08
N LYS A 65 -7.43 -3.05 0.57
CA LYS A 65 -8.11 -3.83 1.61
C LYS A 65 -8.85 -5.04 1.02
N PHE A 66 -9.50 -4.84 -0.13
CA PHE A 66 -10.17 -5.93 -0.83
C PHE A 66 -9.19 -6.96 -1.41
N GLU A 67 -8.01 -6.51 -1.85
CA GLU A 67 -6.93 -7.40 -2.31
C GLU A 67 -6.35 -8.26 -1.17
N GLU A 68 -6.32 -7.76 0.07
CA GLU A 68 -5.99 -8.59 1.24
C GLU A 68 -7.01 -9.71 1.45
N PHE A 69 -8.30 -9.40 1.32
CA PHE A 69 -9.38 -10.39 1.40
C PHE A 69 -9.27 -11.46 0.31
N LYS A 70 -9.11 -11.04 -0.96
CA LYS A 70 -8.93 -11.98 -2.08
C LYS A 70 -7.72 -12.89 -1.88
N PHE A 71 -6.61 -12.31 -1.41
CA PHE A 71 -5.42 -13.11 -1.15
C PHE A 71 -5.66 -14.14 -0.05
N CYS A 72 -6.31 -13.75 1.05
CA CYS A 72 -6.66 -14.68 2.11
C CYS A 72 -7.49 -15.85 1.58
N LEU A 73 -8.47 -15.58 0.70
CA LEU A 73 -9.24 -16.65 0.04
C LEU A 73 -8.37 -17.55 -0.83
N SER A 74 -7.43 -16.98 -1.59
CA SER A 74 -6.54 -17.75 -2.46
C SER A 74 -5.63 -18.71 -1.69
N ILE A 75 -5.22 -18.36 -0.47
CA ILE A 75 -4.34 -19.19 0.37
C ILE A 75 -5.09 -20.01 1.42
N LYS A 76 -6.43 -19.93 1.47
CA LYS A 76 -7.24 -20.58 2.49
C LYS A 76 -7.12 -22.10 2.50
N MET A 77 -6.85 -22.70 1.34
CA MET A 77 -6.78 -24.14 1.14
C MET A 77 -5.40 -24.74 1.45
N LEU A 78 -4.39 -23.92 1.76
CA LEU A 78 -3.05 -24.39 2.14
C LEU A 78 -3.02 -24.86 3.60
N GLU A 79 -2.00 -25.65 3.95
CA GLU A 79 -1.71 -26.03 5.33
C GLU A 79 -1.57 -24.78 6.21
N PRO A 80 -2.03 -24.79 7.48
CA PRO A 80 -1.91 -23.63 8.38
C PRO A 80 -0.50 -23.04 8.47
N GLU A 81 0.56 -23.86 8.46
CA GLU A 81 1.95 -23.36 8.46
C GLU A 81 2.39 -22.76 7.13
N GLU A 82 1.96 -23.32 6.01
CA GLU A 82 2.24 -22.76 4.69
C GLU A 82 1.47 -21.46 4.45
N ARG A 83 0.21 -21.41 4.89
CA ARG A 83 -0.62 -20.21 4.90
C ARG A 83 0.05 -19.10 5.70
N ARG A 84 0.64 -19.42 6.85
CA ARG A 84 1.43 -18.46 7.65
C ARG A 84 2.61 -17.90 6.88
N LYS A 85 3.43 -18.76 6.28
CA LYS A 85 4.60 -18.33 5.51
C LYS A 85 4.20 -17.45 4.32
N ALA A 86 3.16 -17.84 3.58
CA ALA A 86 2.65 -17.07 2.45
C ALA A 86 2.12 -15.68 2.88
N TRP A 87 1.42 -15.62 4.02
CA TRP A 87 0.94 -14.36 4.59
C TRP A 87 2.09 -13.46 5.04
N ILE A 88 3.07 -13.99 5.78
CA ILE A 88 4.26 -13.24 6.23
C ILE A 88 5.00 -12.65 5.03
N ARG A 89 5.24 -13.44 3.98
CA ARG A 89 5.94 -12.99 2.78
C ARG A 89 5.24 -11.81 2.10
N ARG A 90 3.94 -11.92 1.84
CA ARG A 90 3.17 -10.81 1.23
C ARG A 90 3.17 -9.56 2.13
N ARG A 91 3.13 -9.74 3.44
CA ARG A 91 3.20 -8.64 4.41
C ARG A 91 4.59 -7.98 4.42
N ALA A 92 5.64 -8.78 4.35
CA ALA A 92 7.02 -8.30 4.23
C ALA A 92 7.21 -7.50 2.94
N GLU A 93 6.67 -7.97 1.81
CA GLU A 93 6.68 -7.26 0.53
C GLU A 93 5.99 -5.89 0.60
N TRP A 94 4.86 -5.82 1.29
CA TRP A 94 4.15 -4.57 1.52
C TRP A 94 4.96 -3.59 2.37
N TRP A 95 5.60 -4.05 3.44
CA TRP A 95 6.45 -3.21 4.29
C TRP A 95 7.73 -2.76 3.57
N ALA A 96 8.40 -3.67 2.85
CA ALA A 96 9.59 -3.37 2.08
C ALA A 96 9.30 -2.33 0.99
N SER A 97 8.17 -2.45 0.29
CA SER A 97 7.75 -1.49 -0.74
C SER A 97 7.57 -0.07 -0.18
N ARG A 98 7.06 0.04 1.06
CA ARG A 98 6.89 1.33 1.73
C ARG A 98 8.21 1.95 2.17
N ARG A 99 9.18 1.14 2.62
CA ARG A 99 10.49 1.64 3.03
C ARG A 99 11.33 2.13 1.84
N VAL A 100 11.36 1.36 0.76
CA VAL A 100 12.14 1.71 -0.45
C VAL A 100 11.59 2.97 -1.14
N GLY A 101 10.28 3.23 -1.03
CA GLY A 101 9.64 4.41 -1.62
C GLY A 101 9.67 5.71 -0.79
N LYS A 102 10.17 5.70 0.45
CA LYS A 102 9.99 6.80 1.43
C LYS A 102 11.28 7.54 1.84
N SER A 103 12.30 7.59 0.99
CA SER A 103 13.41 8.54 1.15
C SER A 103 13.19 9.79 0.29
N ARG A 104 12.27 10.68 0.70
CA ARG A 104 12.09 12.00 0.03
C ARG A 104 12.18 13.20 0.96
N TYR A 105 12.66 13.00 2.18
CA TYR A 105 13.04 14.07 3.08
C TYR A 105 14.49 13.83 3.50
N SER A 106 15.43 14.40 2.73
CA SER A 106 16.85 14.44 3.08
C SER A 106 17.19 15.58 4.04
N GLU A 107 16.22 16.42 4.39
CA GLU A 107 16.40 17.54 5.32
C GLU A 107 15.75 17.20 6.67
N PRO A 108 16.51 17.19 7.77
CA PRO A 108 15.97 17.19 9.12
C PRO A 108 15.03 18.39 9.26
N LEU A 109 13.79 18.16 9.73
CA LEU A 109 12.91 19.25 10.13
C LEU A 109 13.60 20.05 11.23
N GLN A 110 14.06 21.27 10.93
CA GLN A 110 14.54 22.17 11.96
C GLN A 110 13.36 22.52 12.87
N ASN A 111 13.49 22.27 14.18
CA ASN A 111 12.51 22.57 15.24
C ASN A 111 11.30 21.62 15.39
N PHE A 112 11.52 20.30 15.31
CA PHE A 112 10.52 19.30 15.74
C PHE A 112 11.00 18.53 16.99
N PRO A 113 10.20 18.39 18.06
CA PRO A 113 8.87 18.97 18.26
C PRO A 113 8.93 20.50 18.47
N PRO A 114 7.88 21.25 18.07
CA PRO A 114 7.80 22.68 18.35
C PRO A 114 7.88 22.92 19.87
N PRO A 115 8.56 24.00 20.32
CA PRO A 115 8.63 24.33 21.74
C PRO A 115 7.21 24.46 22.32
N PRO A 116 6.96 23.98 23.55
CA PRO A 116 5.64 24.07 24.17
C PRO A 116 5.17 25.53 24.17
N ILE A 117 4.12 25.81 23.40
CA ILE A 117 3.47 27.12 23.44
C ILE A 117 2.74 27.16 24.78
N LEU A 118 3.32 27.81 25.78
CA LEU A 118 2.63 28.13 27.02
C LEU A 118 1.55 29.17 26.70
N SER A 119 0.35 28.69 26.35
CA SER A 119 -0.86 29.50 26.33
C SER A 119 -2.05 28.57 26.64
N PRO A 120 -2.83 28.86 27.69
CA PRO A 120 -3.97 28.04 28.06
C PRO A 120 -5.15 28.44 27.17
N ASP A 121 -5.58 27.57 26.26
CA ASP A 121 -6.96 27.48 25.82
C ASP A 121 -7.21 26.11 25.16
N PRO A 122 -8.38 25.48 25.38
CA PRO A 122 -8.63 24.09 25.03
C PRO A 122 -8.83 23.92 23.51
N VAL A 123 -7.85 23.32 22.84
CA VAL A 123 -8.02 22.84 21.46
C VAL A 123 -8.78 21.50 21.51
N PRO A 124 -9.93 21.36 20.84
CA PRO A 124 -10.62 20.08 20.75
C PRO A 124 -9.76 19.07 20.01
N GLU A 125 -9.44 18.00 20.72
CA GLU A 125 -8.70 16.83 20.26
C GLU A 125 -9.54 16.02 19.27
N ASN A 126 -9.43 16.34 17.98
CA ASN A 126 -9.83 15.41 16.92
C ASN A 126 -8.95 15.55 15.68
N THR A 127 -7.67 15.23 15.83
CA THR A 127 -6.81 14.93 14.66
C THR A 127 -5.95 13.70 14.91
N ALA A 128 -6.56 12.62 15.40
CA ALA A 128 -6.09 11.29 15.07
C ALA A 128 -6.59 10.98 13.65
N ALA A 129 -5.84 11.43 12.64
CA ALA A 129 -5.96 10.86 11.31
C ALA A 129 -5.54 9.39 11.41
N ALA A 130 -6.53 8.54 11.65
CA ALA A 130 -6.38 7.11 11.49
C ALA A 130 -5.93 6.86 10.04
N GLU A 131 -4.63 6.61 9.86
CA GLU A 131 -4.04 6.13 8.60
C GLU A 131 -4.48 4.68 8.27
N THR A 132 -5.72 4.34 8.57
CA THR A 132 -6.40 3.11 8.19
C THR A 132 -7.55 3.35 7.21
N GLY A 133 -7.82 4.61 6.83
CA GLY A 133 -8.67 4.93 5.68
C GLY A 133 -7.97 4.58 4.37
N CYS A 134 -8.69 3.95 3.44
CA CYS A 134 -8.24 3.58 2.11
C CYS A 134 -7.42 4.70 1.45
N SER A 135 -6.09 4.58 1.56
CA SER A 135 -5.17 5.64 1.16
C SER A 135 -4.96 5.54 -0.34
N GLY A 136 -5.69 6.37 -1.07
CA GLY A 136 -5.64 6.44 -2.52
C GLY A 136 -6.70 7.41 -3.04
N THR A 137 -6.38 8.71 -3.00
CA THR A 137 -7.06 9.69 -3.85
C THR A 137 -6.55 9.47 -5.27
N LEU A 138 -7.40 8.93 -6.15
CA LEU A 138 -7.14 8.97 -7.59
C LEU A 138 -7.14 10.44 -8.01
N HIS A 139 -5.95 11.04 -8.17
CA HIS A 139 -5.83 12.13 -9.12
C HIS A 139 -6.13 11.52 -10.48
N ALA A 140 -7.25 11.91 -11.08
CA ALA A 140 -7.58 11.58 -12.45
C ALA A 140 -6.44 12.07 -13.33
N LYS A 141 -5.56 11.15 -13.76
CA LYS A 141 -4.65 11.44 -14.86
C LYS A 141 -5.52 11.54 -16.10
N HIS A 142 -5.62 12.74 -16.63
CA HIS A 142 -6.13 13.02 -17.96
C HIS A 142 -5.43 12.06 -18.93
N VAL A 143 -6.17 11.08 -19.46
CA VAL A 143 -5.68 10.20 -20.52
C VAL A 143 -5.72 11.04 -21.79
N GLU A 144 -4.55 11.50 -22.23
CA GLU A 144 -4.35 12.07 -23.55
C GLU A 144 -4.49 10.96 -24.60
N PRO A 145 -5.34 11.10 -25.62
CA PRO A 145 -5.51 10.06 -26.64
C PRO A 145 -4.25 9.95 -27.51
N ALA A 146 -3.74 8.73 -27.63
CA ALA A 146 -2.59 8.39 -28.45
C ALA A 146 -2.85 8.75 -29.93
N GLN A 147 -2.02 9.66 -30.46
CA GLN A 147 -1.92 9.95 -31.89
C GLN A 147 -1.30 8.74 -32.62
N LEU A 148 -2.04 8.13 -33.55
CA LEU A 148 -1.47 7.19 -34.51
C LEU A 148 -0.65 7.96 -35.56
N GLY A 149 0.67 7.79 -35.54
CA GLY A 149 1.58 8.16 -36.63
C GLY A 149 1.90 6.97 -37.57
N PRO A 150 2.35 7.23 -38.81
CA PRO A 150 2.19 6.32 -39.94
C PRO A 150 3.28 5.24 -40.05
N GLN A 151 2.87 4.01 -40.38
CA GLN A 151 3.78 2.90 -40.72
C GLN A 151 4.23 3.04 -42.18
N ASN A 152 5.49 3.40 -42.40
CA ASN A 152 6.16 3.25 -43.69
C ASN A 152 6.57 1.78 -43.86
N GLY A 153 5.83 1.02 -44.66
CA GLY A 153 6.07 -0.39 -44.97
C GLY A 153 6.44 -0.59 -46.43
N LYS A 154 7.74 -0.78 -46.67
CA LYS A 154 8.40 -1.06 -47.94
C LYS A 154 8.02 -2.47 -48.43
N LEU A 155 7.27 -2.57 -49.54
CA LEU A 155 7.07 -3.83 -50.27
C LEU A 155 8.23 -4.05 -51.23
N MET A 156 9.13 -4.97 -50.89
CA MET A 156 10.05 -5.58 -51.85
C MET A 156 9.26 -6.61 -52.68
N GLY A 157 9.40 -6.55 -53.99
CA GLY A 157 9.01 -7.64 -54.88
C GLY A 157 10.08 -8.73 -54.92
N PHE A 158 9.65 -9.97 -55.14
CA PHE A 158 10.44 -11.05 -55.73
C PHE A 158 9.47 -12.08 -56.36
N GLU A 159 9.68 -12.28 -57.66
CA GLU A 159 9.21 -13.32 -58.62
C GLU A 159 7.75 -13.77 -58.68
#